data_AF-A0A9W4MQJ6-F1
#
_entry.id   AF-A0A9W4MQJ6-F1
#
_cell.length_a   1.000
_cell.length_b   1.000
_cell.length_c   1.000
_cell.angle_alpha   90.00
_cell.angle_beta   90.00
_cell.angle_gamma   90.00
#
_symmetry.space_group_name_H-M   'P 1'
#
loop_
_entity.id
_entity.type
_entity.pdbx_description
1 polymer ?
#
loop_
_entity_poly.entity_id
_entity_poly.type
_entity_poly.pdbx_seq_one_letter_code
_entity_poly.pdbx_strand_id
1 'polypeptide(L)'
;MAPSMYCKDEKVLCFHHEILYDAKILDVRHKDPNDKKSPFEYSVHYKGWKNTWDDWVLEDRLRKHTEDNRELANNLRREAEASYRLKNTKASAKKRGGSDRDSVRDSEERGASVPGRGTKRARDNDIEKASYF
;
A
#
# COMPACT_ATOMS: atom_id res chain seq x y z
N MET A 1 29.14 0.75 -21.23
CA MET A 1 27.90 1.30 -20.63
C MET A 1 27.38 0.24 -19.69
N ALA A 2 27.23 0.55 -18.40
CA ALA A 2 26.46 -0.33 -17.54
C ALA A 2 25.00 -0.31 -18.06
N PRO A 3 24.37 -1.47 -18.26
CA PRO A 3 22.97 -1.50 -18.66
C PRO A 3 22.12 -0.88 -17.54
N SER A 4 21.09 -0.11 -17.89
CA SER A 4 20.09 0.32 -16.91
C SER A 4 19.42 -0.93 -16.34
N MET A 5 19.18 -0.96 -15.03
CA MET A 5 18.56 -2.12 -14.37
C MET A 5 17.09 -2.32 -14.76
N TYR A 6 16.47 -1.23 -15.23
CA TYR A 6 15.07 -1.17 -15.63
C TYR A 6 14.92 -0.43 -16.96
N CYS A 7 13.85 -0.74 -17.68
CA CYS A 7 13.49 -0.12 -18.95
C CYS A 7 12.36 0.90 -18.79
N LYS A 8 12.31 1.86 -19.73
CA LYS A 8 11.15 2.73 -19.91
C LYS A 8 9.90 1.89 -20.22
N ASP A 9 8.77 2.29 -19.66
CA ASP A 9 7.48 1.59 -19.72
C ASP A 9 7.42 0.23 -19.00
N GLU A 10 8.45 -0.16 -18.24
CA GLU A 10 8.44 -1.38 -17.44
C GLU A 10 7.61 -1.23 -16.16
N LYS A 11 6.90 -2.30 -15.79
CA LYS A 11 6.17 -2.37 -14.51
C LYS A 11 7.14 -2.74 -13.39
N VAL A 12 7.12 -1.95 -12.34
CA VAL A 12 8.00 -2.09 -11.19
C VAL A 12 7.21 -1.88 -9.91
N LEU A 13 7.77 -2.31 -8.80
CA LEU A 13 7.25 -2.01 -7.47
C LEU A 13 8.15 -0.93 -6.87
N CYS A 14 7.57 0.12 -6.33
CA CYS A 14 8.32 1.21 -5.72
C CYS A 14 7.96 1.35 -4.25
N PHE A 15 8.99 1.53 -3.41
CA PHE A 15 8.81 1.81 -2.00
C PHE A 15 8.25 3.21 -1.78
N HIS A 16 7.11 3.28 -1.08
CA HIS A 16 6.57 4.52 -0.55
C HIS A 16 6.22 4.32 0.92
N HIS A 17 6.98 4.96 1.80
CA HIS A 17 6.96 4.70 3.25
C HIS A 17 7.20 3.22 3.55
N GLU A 18 6.27 2.55 4.21
CA GLU A 18 6.40 1.17 4.71
C GLU A 18 5.80 0.13 3.75
N ILE A 19 5.31 0.57 2.58
CA ILE A 19 4.58 -0.28 1.64
C ILE A 19 5.11 -0.15 0.22
N LEU A 20 5.03 -1.23 -0.55
CA LEU A 20 5.32 -1.19 -1.97
C LEU A 20 4.05 -0.93 -2.76
N TYR A 21 4.15 0.00 -3.70
CA TYR A 21 3.10 0.27 -4.67
C TYR A 21 3.49 -0.21 -6.06
N ASP A 22 2.48 -0.64 -6.81
CA ASP A 22 2.61 -0.90 -8.24
C ASP A 22 2.83 0.42 -8.97
N ALA A 23 3.92 0.48 -9.72
CA ALA A 23 4.35 1.68 -10.42
C ALA A 23 4.89 1.33 -11.81
N LYS A 24 5.04 2.35 -12.64
CA LYS A 24 5.56 2.22 -14.01
C LYS A 24 6.70 3.21 -14.20
N ILE A 25 7.77 2.77 -14.84
CA ILE A 25 8.86 3.67 -15.21
C ILE A 25 8.43 4.49 -16.41
N LEU A 26 8.45 5.81 -16.26
CA LEU A 26 8.18 6.75 -17.35
C LEU A 26 9.43 7.09 -18.13
N ASP A 27 10.56 7.26 -17.44
CA ASP A 27 11.80 7.68 -18.09
C ASP A 27 13.03 7.28 -17.26
N VAL A 28 14.18 7.21 -17.93
CA VAL A 28 15.45 6.76 -17.34
C VAL A 28 16.54 7.73 -17.78
N ARG A 29 17.23 8.35 -16.83
CA ARG A 29 18.32 9.29 -17.10
C ARG A 29 19.52 9.06 -16.19
N HIS A 30 20.67 9.57 -16.57
CA HIS A 30 21.79 9.71 -15.64
C HIS A 30 21.54 10.90 -14.71
N LYS A 31 21.87 10.74 -13.42
CA LYS A 31 21.83 11.84 -12.45
C LYS A 31 22.68 13.03 -12.90
N ASP A 32 23.87 12.74 -13.43
CA ASP A 32 24.74 13.73 -14.03
C ASP A 32 24.92 13.42 -15.52
N PRO A 33 24.43 14.27 -16.43
CA PRO A 33 24.50 14.01 -17.87
C PRO A 33 25.93 14.03 -18.43
N ASN A 34 26.86 14.67 -17.71
CA ASN A 34 28.29 14.72 -18.09
C ASN A 34 29.10 13.55 -17.52
N ASP A 35 28.59 12.86 -16.50
CA ASP A 35 29.30 11.76 -15.84
C ASP A 35 28.65 10.41 -16.20
N LYS A 36 29.32 9.66 -17.08
CA LYS A 36 28.84 8.34 -17.54
C LYS A 36 28.92 7.25 -16.47
N LYS A 37 29.48 7.55 -15.30
CA LYS A 37 29.60 6.65 -14.15
C LYS A 37 28.60 7.02 -13.04
N SER A 38 27.96 8.18 -13.14
CA SER A 38 26.90 8.58 -12.22
C SER A 38 25.72 7.60 -12.25
N PRO A 39 25.06 7.41 -11.09
CA PRO A 39 23.93 6.50 -10.98
C PRO A 39 22.76 6.93 -11.87
N PHE A 40 21.95 5.95 -12.25
CA PHE A 40 20.73 6.18 -13.02
C PHE A 40 19.59 6.61 -12.09
N GLU A 41 18.85 7.63 -12.52
CA GLU A 41 17.58 8.03 -11.96
C GLU A 41 16.45 7.54 -12.86
N TYR A 42 15.37 7.12 -12.23
CA TYR A 42 14.20 6.56 -12.88
C TYR A 42 13.00 7.39 -12.46
N SER A 43 12.27 7.91 -13.44
CA SER A 43 11.00 8.60 -13.18
C SER A 43 9.91 7.54 -13.00
N VAL A 44 9.25 7.57 -11.85
CA VAL A 44 8.29 6.55 -11.44
C VAL A 44 6.89 7.16 -11.32
N HIS A 45 5.93 6.52 -11.98
CA HIS A 45 4.52 6.86 -11.88
C HIS A 45 3.75 5.77 -11.13
N TYR A 46 3.09 6.15 -10.04
CA TYR A 46 2.31 5.22 -9.23
C TYR A 46 0.92 4.97 -9.82
N LYS A 47 0.48 3.70 -9.82
CA LYS A 47 -0.80 3.32 -10.40
C LYS A 47 -1.97 3.92 -9.62
N GLY A 48 -2.74 4.80 -10.28
CA GLY A 48 -3.92 5.45 -9.69
C GLY A 48 -3.61 6.75 -8.95
N TRP A 49 -2.36 7.23 -9.04
CA TRP A 49 -1.96 8.53 -8.48
C TRP A 49 -1.96 9.59 -9.58
N LYS A 50 -2.00 10.87 -9.21
CA LYS A 50 -1.88 11.97 -10.19
C LYS A 50 -0.44 12.07 -10.68
N ASN A 51 -0.25 12.51 -11.92
CA ASN A 51 1.09 12.75 -12.51
C ASN A 51 1.92 13.79 -11.74
N THR A 52 1.30 14.62 -10.91
CA THR A 52 2.00 15.56 -10.03
C THR A 52 2.78 14.86 -8.91
N TRP A 53 2.56 13.56 -8.69
CA TRP A 53 3.28 12.74 -7.72
C TRP A 53 4.39 11.91 -8.36
N ASP A 54 4.68 12.14 -9.64
CA ASP A 54 5.74 11.45 -10.36
C ASP A 54 7.08 11.96 -9.82
N ASP A 55 7.92 11.05 -9.32
CA ASP A 55 9.18 11.38 -8.65
C ASP A 55 10.36 10.67 -9.33
N TRP A 56 11.54 11.29 -9.25
CA TRP A 56 12.79 10.70 -9.73
C TRP A 56 13.47 9.95 -8.60
N VAL A 57 13.50 8.63 -8.70
CA VAL A 57 14.10 7.76 -7.69
C VAL A 57 15.29 6.99 -8.25
N LEU A 58 16.18 6.57 -7.35
CA LEU A 58 17.28 5.68 -7.68
C LEU A 58 16.80 4.23 -7.74
N GLU A 59 17.64 3.35 -8.29
CA GLU A 59 17.36 1.92 -8.37
C GLU A 59 17.10 1.25 -7.02
N ASP A 60 17.63 1.80 -5.92
CA ASP A 60 17.48 1.28 -4.56
C ASP A 60 16.01 1.22 -4.10
N ARG A 61 15.20 2.20 -4.50
CA ARG A 61 13.76 2.26 -4.17
C ARG A 61 12.88 1.43 -5.10
N LEU A 62 13.46 0.93 -6.19
CA LEU A 62 12.79 0.13 -7.19
C LEU A 62 13.00 -1.35 -6.93
N ARG A 63 11.94 -2.11 -7.14
CA ARG A 63 11.96 -3.57 -7.11
C ARG A 63 11.33 -4.09 -8.38
N LYS A 64 11.92 -5.14 -8.95
CA LYS A 64 11.36 -5.83 -10.12
C LYS A 64 10.00 -6.43 -9.77
N HIS A 65 9.11 -6.48 -10.75
CA HIS A 65 7.79 -7.10 -10.62
C HIS A 65 7.91 -8.64 -10.63
N THR A 66 8.57 -9.21 -9.63
CA THR A 66 8.64 -10.66 -9.38
C THR A 66 7.49 -11.08 -8.47
N GLU A 67 7.15 -12.37 -8.50
CA GLU A 67 6.08 -12.92 -7.66
C GLU A 67 6.36 -12.74 -6.15
N ASP A 68 7.60 -12.98 -5.73
CA ASP A 68 8.07 -12.77 -4.36
C ASP A 68 7.89 -11.31 -3.89
N ASN A 69 8.29 -10.34 -4.72
CA ASN A 69 8.11 -8.92 -4.40
C ASN A 69 6.62 -8.51 -4.39
N ARG A 70 5.79 -9.16 -5.20
CA ARG A 70 4.33 -8.93 -5.22
C ARG A 70 3.68 -9.45 -3.93
N GLU A 71 4.11 -10.59 -3.44
CA GLU A 71 3.68 -11.12 -2.14
C GLU A 71 4.14 -10.21 -0.99
N LEU A 72 5.39 -9.73 -1.04
CA LEU A 72 5.90 -8.76 -0.08
C LEU A 72 5.06 -7.47 -0.06
N ALA A 73 4.72 -6.94 -1.23
CA ALA A 73 3.86 -5.76 -1.35
C ALA A 73 2.47 -6.00 -0.73
N ASN A 74 1.89 -7.19 -0.91
CA ASN A 74 0.62 -7.56 -0.30
C ASN A 74 0.73 -7.66 1.23
N ASN A 75 1.79 -8.30 1.72
CA ASN A 75 2.03 -8.47 3.14
C ASN A 75 2.21 -7.12 3.84
N LEU A 76 3.06 -6.25 3.28
CA LEU A 76 3.29 -4.91 3.82
C LEU A 76 2.02 -4.05 3.78
N ARG A 77 1.22 -4.14 2.72
CA ARG A 77 -0.07 -3.44 2.65
C ARG A 77 -1.02 -3.89 3.76
N ARG A 78 -1.09 -5.19 4.02
CA ARG A 78 -1.91 -5.76 5.10
C ARG A 78 -1.42 -5.34 6.47
N GLU A 79 -0.10 -5.35 6.69
CA GLU A 79 0.50 -4.96 7.96
C GLU A 79 0.33 -3.46 8.23
N ALA A 80 0.49 -2.61 7.21
CA ALA A 80 0.24 -1.18 7.30
C ALA A 80 -1.23 -0.89 7.62
N GLU A 81 -2.17 -1.57 6.97
CA GLU A 81 -3.60 -1.44 7.25
C GLU A 81 -3.93 -1.91 8.68
N ALA A 82 -3.40 -3.05 9.12
CA ALA A 82 -3.59 -3.56 10.47
C ALA A 82 -3.02 -2.60 11.53
N SER A 83 -1.84 -2.05 11.27
CA SER A 83 -1.19 -1.06 12.15
C SER A 83 -2.00 0.23 12.26
N TYR A 84 -2.57 0.71 11.15
CA TYR A 84 -3.44 1.88 11.15
C TYR A 84 -4.76 1.60 11.91
N ARG A 85 -5.36 0.43 11.69
CA ARG A 85 -6.56 -0.02 12.40
C ARG A 85 -6.33 -0.06 13.91
N LEU A 86 -5.21 -0.63 14.37
CA LEU A 86 -4.90 -0.76 15.79
C LEU A 86 -4.64 0.59 16.48
N LYS A 87 -4.02 1.55 15.78
CA LYS A 87 -3.83 2.92 16.28
C LYS A 87 -5.18 3.63 16.49
N ASN A 88 -6.16 3.41 15.61
CA ASN A 88 -7.48 4.01 15.73
C ASN A 88 -8.32 3.41 16.87
N THR A 89 -8.16 2.11 17.17
CA THR A 89 -8.89 1.45 18.27
C THR A 89 -8.41 1.90 19.67
N LYS A 90 -7.13 2.29 19.81
CA LYS A 90 -6.60 2.84 21.08
C LYS A 90 -7.06 4.27 21.37
N ALA A 91 -7.49 5.03 20.37
CA ALA A 91 -8.07 6.35 20.56
C ALA A 91 -9.52 6.29 21.06
N SER A 92 -10.28 5.25 20.68
CA SER A 92 -11.65 5.02 21.18
C SER A 92 -11.73 4.36 22.55
N ALA A 93 -10.66 3.74 23.05
CA ALA A 93 -10.66 3.03 24.33
C ALA A 93 -10.41 3.93 25.57
N LYS A 94 -10.07 5.22 25.40
CA LYS A 94 -9.86 6.16 26.53
C LYS A 94 -11.10 6.94 26.97
N LYS A 95 -12.28 6.68 26.40
CA LYS A 95 -13.57 7.17 26.94
C LYS A 95 -14.53 6.00 27.15
N ARG A 96 -14.26 5.20 28.18
CA ARG A 96 -15.24 4.40 28.95
C ARG A 96 -14.50 3.80 30.14
N GLY A 97 -14.22 4.66 31.12
CA GLY A 97 -14.05 4.17 32.48
C GLY A 97 -15.42 3.67 32.97
N GLY A 98 -15.47 2.50 33.58
CA GLY A 98 -16.67 2.03 34.27
C GLY A 98 -16.80 0.51 34.39
N SER A 99 -16.20 -0.02 35.46
CA SER A 99 -16.65 -1.17 36.28
C SER A 99 -16.75 -2.57 35.67
N ASP A 100 -15.92 -3.46 36.22
CA ASP A 100 -16.26 -4.84 36.60
C ASP A 100 -17.76 -5.06 36.83
N ARG A 101 -18.34 -6.09 36.18
CA ARG A 101 -19.35 -7.11 36.63
C ARG A 101 -19.37 -8.21 35.55
N ASP A 102 -18.70 -9.33 35.76
CA ASP A 102 -19.24 -10.58 36.31
C ASP A 102 -20.51 -11.14 35.62
N SER A 103 -20.39 -12.42 35.28
CA SER A 103 -21.41 -13.47 35.09
C SER A 103 -22.49 -13.42 33.98
N VAL A 104 -22.55 -14.56 33.27
CA VAL A 104 -23.72 -15.41 32.92
C VAL A 104 -23.61 -15.82 31.44
N ARG A 105 -23.02 -16.99 31.13
CA ARG A 105 -23.65 -18.33 31.05
C ARG A 105 -25.09 -18.32 30.53
N ASP A 106 -25.31 -19.20 29.55
CA ASP A 106 -26.60 -19.80 29.23
C ASP A 106 -27.61 -18.93 28.45
N SER A 107 -27.89 -19.29 27.19
CA SER A 107 -29.13 -20.02 26.86
C SER A 107 -29.26 -20.24 25.36
N GLU A 108 -30.05 -21.26 25.01
CA GLU A 108 -30.06 -22.00 23.77
C GLU A 108 -30.89 -21.39 22.62
N GLU A 109 -30.65 -21.96 21.43
CA GLU A 109 -31.55 -22.22 20.29
C GLU A 109 -32.53 -21.15 19.73
N ARG A 110 -32.55 -21.15 18.38
CA ARG A 110 -33.72 -21.15 17.47
C ARG A 110 -33.80 -19.95 16.52
N GLY A 111 -33.76 -20.23 15.21
CA GLY A 111 -34.27 -19.30 14.19
C GLY A 111 -33.61 -19.41 12.81
N ALA A 112 -34.02 -20.38 12.00
CA ALA A 112 -33.78 -20.38 10.56
C ALA A 112 -34.57 -19.24 9.88
N SER A 113 -34.03 -18.64 8.79
CA SER A 113 -34.71 -18.32 7.50
C SER A 113 -33.92 -17.31 6.63
N VAL A 114 -33.75 -17.66 5.34
CA VAL A 114 -33.18 -16.93 4.17
C VAL A 114 -34.08 -15.75 3.72
N PRO A 115 -33.85 -14.93 2.64
CA PRO A 115 -32.67 -14.65 1.78
C PRO A 115 -32.42 -13.13 1.48
N GLY A 116 -31.26 -12.76 0.93
CA GLY A 116 -30.96 -11.35 0.57
C GLY A 116 -30.01 -11.19 -0.61
N ARG A 117 -30.60 -10.97 -1.79
CA ARG A 117 -29.96 -10.65 -3.09
C ARG A 117 -29.27 -9.28 -3.01
N GLY A 118 -27.96 -9.23 -3.27
CA GLY A 118 -27.20 -7.97 -3.24
C GLY A 118 -25.89 -8.06 -4.00
N THR A 119 -25.94 -7.85 -5.32
CA THR A 119 -24.77 -7.68 -6.17
C THR A 119 -24.05 -6.39 -5.79
N LYS A 120 -22.88 -6.49 -5.14
CA LYS A 120 -21.83 -5.48 -5.33
C LYS A 120 -20.47 -6.06 -4.94
N ARG A 121 -19.66 -6.36 -5.96
CA ARG A 121 -18.21 -6.46 -5.81
C ARG A 121 -17.73 -5.09 -5.34
N ALA A 122 -17.62 -4.91 -4.03
CA ALA A 122 -16.93 -3.79 -3.44
C ALA A 122 -15.44 -3.97 -3.76
N ARG A 123 -15.04 -3.34 -4.87
CA ARG A 123 -13.65 -3.13 -5.22
C ARG A 123 -13.14 -2.09 -4.22
N ASP A 124 -12.78 -2.57 -3.05
CA ASP A 124 -12.15 -1.75 -2.02
C ASP A 124 -10.76 -1.38 -2.52
N ASN A 125 -10.66 -0.17 -3.03
CA ASN A 125 -9.41 0.53 -3.27
C ASN A 125 -9.64 1.94 -2.74
N ASP A 126 -9.94 2.01 -1.44
CA ASP A 126 -10.01 3.25 -0.67
C ASP A 126 -8.57 3.74 -0.47
N ILE A 127 -8.07 4.43 -1.50
CA ILE A 127 -6.88 5.29 -1.42
C ILE A 127 -7.36 6.69 -0.99
N GLU A 128 -8.05 6.79 0.14
CA GLU A 128 -8.37 8.08 0.72
C GLU A 128 -7.45 8.39 1.90
N LYS A 129 -6.76 9.53 1.72
CA LYS A 129 -6.51 10.55 2.74
C LYS A 129 -5.13 10.53 3.40
N ALA A 130 -4.15 11.04 2.65
CA ALA A 130 -3.02 11.75 3.25
C ALA A 130 -2.76 13.06 2.48
N SER A 131 -3.51 14.09 2.84
CA SER A 131 -2.99 15.45 2.85
C SER A 131 -3.80 16.22 3.88
N TYR A 132 -3.34 16.14 5.13
CA TYR A 132 -3.60 17.20 6.09
C TYR A 132 -2.81 18.43 5.63
N PHE A 133 -3.44 19.59 5.86
CA PHE A 133 -3.05 20.96 5.54
C PHE A 133 -1.55 21.28 5.63
#